data_AF-A0A259U0P8-F1
#
_entry.id   AF-A0A259U0P8-F1
#
_cell.length_a   1.000
_cell.length_b   1.000
_cell.length_c   1.000
_cell.angle_alpha   90.00
_cell.angle_beta   90.00
_cell.angle_gamma   90.00
#
_symmetry.space_group_name_H-M   'P 1'
#
loop_
_entity.id
_entity.type
_entity.pdbx_description
1 polymer ?
#
loop_
_entity_poly.entity_id
_entity_poly.type
_entity_poly.pdbx_seq_one_letter_code
_entity_poly.pdbx_strand_id
1 'polypeptide(L)'
;MEIHAANPLQGLVPENVYALLEQHNLLNEKGVRDYQIRQQFQSMRRENVPAYEAIEELREQHPYLQFDTIRKIVYGLRRRS
;
A
#
# COMPACT_ATOMS: atom_id res chain seq x y z
N MET A 1 25.41 2.63 -5.24
CA MET A 1 24.58 2.09 -4.14
C MET A 1 23.21 1.90 -4.71
N GLU A 2 22.80 0.65 -4.93
CA GLU A 2 21.39 0.37 -5.18
C GLU A 2 20.64 0.72 -3.90
N ILE A 3 19.66 1.61 -4.02
CA ILE A 3 18.82 2.00 -2.91
C ILE A 3 17.78 0.88 -2.82
N HIS A 4 18.04 -0.16 -2.01
CA HIS A 4 17.01 -1.15 -1.74
C HIS A 4 15.90 -0.46 -0.96
N ALA A 5 14.77 -0.23 -1.61
CA ALA A 5 13.55 0.21 -0.94
C ALA A 5 13.21 -0.85 0.13
N ALA A 6 12.93 -0.41 1.35
CA ALA A 6 12.59 -1.31 2.44
C ALA A 6 11.41 -2.23 2.06
N ASN A 7 11.44 -3.49 2.50
CA ASN A 7 10.39 -4.48 2.22
C ASN A 7 8.99 -3.92 2.53
N PRO A 8 8.16 -3.68 1.51
CA PRO A 8 6.83 -3.09 1.68
C PRO A 8 5.82 -4.03 2.36
N LEU A 9 6.19 -5.31 2.53
CA LEU A 9 5.45 -6.35 3.21
C LEU A 9 6.08 -6.71 4.57
N GLN A 10 6.88 -5.81 5.15
CA GLN A 10 7.46 -6.00 6.47
C GLN A 10 6.36 -6.32 7.50
N GLY A 11 6.56 -7.39 8.26
CA GLY A 11 5.57 -7.93 9.20
C GLY A 11 4.61 -8.97 8.61
N LEU A 12 4.55 -9.13 7.29
CA LEU A 12 3.92 -10.28 6.62
C LEU A 12 4.94 -11.32 6.19
N VAL A 13 6.04 -10.87 5.59
CA VAL A 13 7.13 -11.74 5.14
C VAL A 13 8.49 -11.15 5.55
N PRO A 14 9.46 -11.99 5.93
CA PRO A 14 10.83 -11.57 6.15
C PRO A 14 11.48 -10.98 4.89
N GLU A 15 12.50 -10.13 5.08
CA GLU A 15 13.26 -9.46 4.00
C GLU A 15 13.79 -10.43 2.94
N ASN A 16 14.39 -11.54 3.37
CA ASN A 16 14.94 -12.54 2.46
C ASN A 16 13.87 -13.23 1.60
N VAL A 17 12.65 -13.39 2.12
CA VAL A 17 11.52 -13.95 1.37
C VAL A 17 11.00 -12.92 0.37
N TYR A 18 10.86 -11.66 0.78
CA TYR A 18 10.48 -10.57 -0.13
C TYR A 18 11.45 -10.47 -1.32
N ALA A 19 12.75 -10.41 -1.04
CA ALA A 19 13.79 -10.32 -2.06
C ALA A 19 13.75 -11.50 -3.05
N LEU A 20 13.50 -12.73 -2.56
CA LEU A 20 13.34 -13.90 -3.43
C LEU A 20 12.10 -13.77 -4.33
N LEU A 21 10.96 -13.35 -3.78
CA LEU A 21 9.73 -13.18 -4.55
C LEU A 21 9.87 -12.07 -5.60
N GLU A 22 10.53 -10.96 -5.26
CA GLU A 22 10.82 -9.84 -6.14
C GLU A 22 11.78 -10.25 -7.27
N GLN A 23 12.89 -10.90 -6.95
CA GLN A 23 13.88 -11.38 -7.92
C GLN A 23 13.27 -12.31 -8.98
N HIS A 24 12.27 -13.11 -8.60
CA HIS A 24 11.58 -14.03 -9.50
C HIS A 24 10.30 -13.44 -10.12
N ASN A 25 10.01 -12.15 -9.90
CA ASN A 25 8.81 -11.47 -10.39
C ASN A 25 7.50 -12.18 -9.99
N LEU A 26 7.44 -12.69 -8.76
CA LEU A 26 6.30 -13.43 -8.21
C LEU A 26 5.32 -12.53 -7.44
N LEU A 27 5.66 -11.24 -7.27
CA LEU A 27 4.82 -10.27 -6.57
C LEU A 27 3.88 -9.56 -7.53
N ASN A 28 2.63 -9.36 -7.09
CA ASN A 28 1.71 -8.48 -7.78
C ASN A 28 1.92 -7.04 -7.31
N GLU A 29 2.55 -6.20 -8.14
CA GLU A 29 2.82 -4.77 -7.83
C GLU A 29 1.57 -4.02 -7.35
N LYS A 30 0.42 -4.24 -8.00
CA LYS A 30 -0.85 -3.64 -7.59
C LYS A 30 -1.27 -4.11 -6.20
N GLY A 31 -1.06 -5.38 -5.89
CA GLY A 31 -1.34 -5.97 -4.59
C GLY A 31 -0.48 -5.37 -3.48
N VAL A 32 0.83 -5.27 -3.74
CA VAL A 32 1.81 -4.67 -2.83
C VAL A 32 1.47 -3.21 -2.55
N ARG A 33 1.24 -2.42 -3.60
CA ARG A 33 0.82 -1.02 -3.48
C ARG A 33 -0.48 -0.86 -2.69
N ASP A 34 -1.51 -1.64 -3.03
CA ASP A 34 -2.80 -1.56 -2.34
C ASP A 34 -2.66 -1.94 -0.84
N TYR A 35 -1.70 -2.81 -0.49
CA TYR A 35 -1.38 -3.12 0.90
C TYR A 35 -0.71 -1.93 1.60
N GLN A 36 0.31 -1.31 0.98
CA GLN A 36 0.98 -0.12 1.54
C GLN A 36 0.00 1.03 1.79
N ILE A 37 -0.88 1.32 0.83
CA ILE A 37 -1.95 2.33 0.97
C ILE A 37 -2.82 2.04 2.20
N ARG A 38 -3.18 0.78 2.45
CA ARG A 38 -3.96 0.40 3.65
C ARG A 38 -3.17 0.62 4.93
N GLN A 39 -1.88 0.26 4.97
CA GLN A 39 -1.05 0.44 6.17
C GLN A 39 -0.90 1.92 6.51
N GLN A 40 -0.63 2.76 5.50
CA GLN A 40 -0.47 4.19 5.70
C GLN A 40 -1.79 4.86 6.11
N PHE A 41 -2.91 4.49 5.48
CA PHE A 41 -4.24 4.91 5.92
C PHE A 41 -4.48 4.54 7.39
N GLN A 42 -4.19 3.29 7.78
CA GLN A 42 -4.35 2.86 9.16
C GLN A 42 -3.46 3.64 10.13
N SER A 43 -2.23 3.99 9.75
CA SER A 43 -1.35 4.84 10.56
C SER A 43 -1.96 6.22 10.80
N MET A 44 -2.37 6.91 9.73
CA MET A 44 -3.04 8.22 9.81
C MET A 44 -4.30 8.17 10.68
N ARG A 45 -5.09 7.08 10.59
CA ARG A 45 -6.27 6.91 11.42
C ARG A 45 -5.95 6.71 12.91
N ARG A 46 -4.82 6.09 13.26
CA ARG A 46 -4.34 5.99 14.67
C ARG A 46 -3.90 7.36 15.20
N GLU A 47 -3.44 8.24 14.32
CA GLU A 47 -3.07 9.62 14.62
C GLU A 47 -4.27 10.58 14.60
N ASN A 48 -5.50 10.05 14.51
CA ASN A 48 -6.76 10.81 14.47
C ASN A 48 -6.95 11.70 13.24
N VAL A 49 -6.17 11.53 12.16
CA VAL A 49 -6.38 12.23 10.88
C VAL A 49 -7.75 11.87 10.31
N PRO A 50 -8.63 12.84 9.97
CA PRO A 50 -9.93 12.60 9.34
C PRO A 50 -9.82 11.74 8.07
N ALA A 51 -10.82 10.87 7.84
CA ALA A 51 -10.73 9.88 6.75
C ALA A 51 -10.66 10.54 5.37
N TYR A 52 -11.39 11.65 5.20
CA TYR A 52 -11.35 12.44 3.96
C TYR A 52 -9.94 12.98 3.71
N GLU A 53 -9.34 13.64 4.71
CA GLU A 53 -7.98 14.19 4.63
C GLU A 53 -6.94 13.10 4.38
N ALA A 54 -7.02 11.97 5.09
CA ALA A 54 -6.13 10.83 4.86
C ALA A 54 -6.23 10.27 3.42
N ILE A 55 -7.43 10.27 2.83
CA ILE A 55 -7.62 9.82 1.44
C ILE A 55 -7.04 10.85 0.45
N GLU A 56 -7.20 12.15 0.71
CA GLU A 56 -6.58 13.20 -0.11
C GLU A 56 -5.06 13.13 -0.04
N GLU A 57 -4.47 12.95 1.13
CA GLU A 57 -3.02 12.83 1.30
C GLU A 57 -2.46 11.60 0.54
N LEU A 58 -3.14 10.45 0.62
CA LEU A 58 -2.78 9.27 -0.16
C LEU A 58 -2.93 9.50 -1.66
N ARG A 59 -3.88 10.32 -2.09
CA ARG A 59 -4.07 10.69 -3.50
C ARG A 59 -2.94 11.58 -3.99
N GLU A 60 -2.45 12.49 -3.16
CA GLU A 60 -1.27 13.32 -3.49
C GLU A 60 -0.01 12.48 -3.68
N GLN A 61 0.16 11.41 -2.87
CA GLN A 61 1.26 10.45 -3.00
C GLN A 61 1.09 9.48 -4.17
N HIS A 62 -0.15 9.30 -4.65
CA HIS A 62 -0.48 8.47 -5.79
C HIS A 62 -1.34 9.23 -6.81
N PRO A 63 -0.80 10.24 -7.52
CA PRO A 63 -1.59 11.14 -8.37
C PRO A 63 -2.33 10.45 -9.52
N TYR A 64 -1.89 9.25 -9.90
CA TYR A 64 -2.52 8.41 -10.92
C TYR A 64 -3.76 7.66 -10.42
N LEU A 65 -4.05 7.67 -9.12
CA LEU A 65 -5.24 7.08 -8.52
C LEU A 65 -6.29 8.14 -8.24
N GLN A 66 -7.54 7.84 -8.59
CA GLN A 66 -8.68 8.70 -8.26
C GLN A 66 -9.05 8.57 -6.77
N PHE A 67 -9.63 9.61 -6.18
CA PHE A 67 -10.11 9.59 -4.78
C PHE A 67 -10.97 8.34 -4.47
N ASP A 68 -11.95 8.02 -5.32
CA ASP A 68 -12.80 6.84 -5.13
C ASP A 68 -12.03 5.52 -5.24
N THR A 69 -10.92 5.50 -5.99
CA THR A 69 -10.04 4.33 -6.08
C THR A 69 -9.27 4.12 -4.78
N ILE A 70 -8.69 5.18 -4.21
CA ILE A 70 -8.07 5.13 -2.88
C ILE A 70 -9.09 4.68 -1.84
N ARG A 71 -10.29 5.29 -1.84
CA ARG A 71 -11.41 4.91 -0.97
C ARG A 71 -11.71 3.41 -1.04
N LYS A 72 -11.85 2.84 -2.24
CA LYS A 72 -12.09 1.40 -2.43
C LYS A 72 -10.93 0.54 -1.91
N ILE A 73 -9.69 0.99 -2.06
CA ILE A 73 -8.50 0.27 -1.56
C ILE A 73 -8.51 0.22 -0.03
N VAL A 74 -8.70 1.37 0.64
CA VAL A 74 -8.61 1.49 2.11
C VAL A 74 -9.76 0.79 2.84
N TYR A 75 -10.96 0.77 2.24
CA TYR A 75 -12.11 0.03 2.79
C TYR A 75 -12.19 -1.43 2.33
N GLY A 76 -11.21 -1.93 1.57
CA GLY A 76 -11.17 -3.31 1.14
C GLY A 76 -12.34 -3.72 0.21
N LEU A 77 -12.92 -2.76 -0.52
CA LEU A 77 -14.03 -2.96 -1.46
C LEU A 77 -13.51 -3.60 -2.76
N ARG A 78 -12.85 -4.76 -2.68
CA ARG A 78 -12.61 -5.62 -3.84
C ARG A 78 -13.78 -6.60 -3.94
N ARG A 79 -14.38 -6.71 -5.13
CA ARG A 79 -15.21 -7.88 -5.47
C ARG A 79 -14.29 -9.10 -5.40
N ARG A 80 -14.63 -10.07 -4.54
CA ARG A 80 -14.06 -11.42 -4.63
C ARG A 80 -14.54 -11.97 -5.97
N SER A 81 -13.63 -12.09 -6.94
CA SER A 81 -13.82 -12.92 -8.13
C SER A 81 -13.50 -14.35 -7.79
#